data_AF-A0A2A5L2F3-F1
#
_entry.id   AF-A0A2A5L2F3-F1
#
_cell.length_a   1.000
_cell.length_b   1.000
_cell.length_c   1.000
_cell.angle_alpha   90.00
_cell.angle_beta   90.00
_cell.angle_gamma   90.00
#
_symmetry.space_group_name_H-M   'P 1'
#
loop_
_entity.id
_entity.type
_entity.pdbx_description
1 polymer ?
#
loop_
_entity_poly.entity_id
_entity_poly.type
_entity_poly.pdbx_seq_one_letter_code
_entity_poly.pdbx_strand_id
1 'polypeptide(L)'
;MAENLALRALISQQTDALVSELYTDDKVNERLQKWLARVPDPGVADTYSYLLAESREFSEELLYRILSKLAEDGALKLPTEA
;
A
#
# COMPACT_ATOMS: atom_id res chain seq x y z
N MET A 1 -22.54 13.14 -6.22
CA MET A 1 -21.71 12.83 -7.41
C MET A 1 -20.31 13.44 -7.31
N ALA A 2 -20.15 14.72 -6.96
CA ALA A 2 -18.84 15.37 -6.78
C ALA A 2 -17.98 14.78 -5.64
N GLU A 3 -18.57 14.41 -4.50
CA GLU A 3 -17.85 13.78 -3.37
C GLU A 3 -17.18 12.45 -3.77
N ASN A 4 -17.83 11.68 -4.64
CA ASN A 4 -17.25 10.42 -5.14
C ASN A 4 -16.03 10.67 -6.04
N LEU A 5 -16.00 11.79 -6.76
CA LEU A 5 -14.87 12.17 -7.61
C LEU A 5 -13.67 12.65 -6.78
N ALA A 6 -13.90 13.46 -5.74
CA ALA A 6 -12.84 13.93 -4.86
C ALA A 6 -12.14 12.78 -4.12
N LEU A 7 -12.91 11.82 -3.57
CA LEU A 7 -12.35 10.65 -2.92
C LEU A 7 -11.59 9.74 -3.89
N ARG A 8 -12.12 9.53 -5.11
CA ARG A 8 -11.40 8.78 -6.16
C ARG A 8 -10.08 9.45 -6.55
N ALA A 9 -10.07 10.78 -6.67
CA ALA A 9 -8.87 11.53 -6.97
C ALA A 9 -7.82 11.40 -5.86
N LEU A 10 -8.24 11.48 -4.59
CA LEU A 10 -7.36 11.25 -3.45
C LEU A 10 -6.75 9.84 -3.48
N ILE A 11 -7.57 8.81 -3.69
CA ILE A 11 -7.10 7.42 -3.79
C ILE A 11 -6.07 7.28 -4.92
N SER A 12 -6.36 7.84 -6.11
CA SER A 12 -5.44 7.79 -7.25
C SER A 12 -4.12 8.48 -6.92
N GLN A 13 -4.18 9.69 -6.37
CA GLN A 13 -2.98 10.47 -6.04
C GLN A 13 -2.10 9.74 -5.01
N GLN A 14 -2.71 9.18 -3.94
CA GLN A 14 -1.97 8.43 -2.93
C GLN A 14 -1.41 7.12 -3.50
N THR A 15 -2.12 6.47 -4.42
CA THR A 15 -1.64 5.29 -5.13
C THR A 15 -0.41 5.62 -5.98
N ASP A 16 -0.47 6.68 -6.79
CA ASP A 16 0.65 7.09 -7.65
C ASP A 16 1.87 7.49 -6.82
N ALA A 17 1.66 8.25 -5.74
CA ALA A 17 2.72 8.62 -4.80
C ALA A 17 3.35 7.36 -4.18
N LEU A 18 2.55 6.45 -3.62
CA LEU A 18 3.03 5.21 -3.00
C LEU A 18 3.82 4.34 -3.99
N VAL A 19 3.33 4.19 -5.22
CA VAL A 19 4.01 3.38 -6.24
C VAL A 19 5.35 4.00 -6.60
N SER A 20 5.41 5.30 -6.85
CA SER A 20 6.65 6.00 -7.18
C SER A 20 7.65 6.01 -6.02
N GLU A 21 7.18 6.00 -4.77
CA GLU A 21 8.01 6.02 -3.58
C GLU A 21 8.51 4.64 -3.16
N LEU A 22 7.72 3.57 -3.29
CA LEU A 22 8.02 2.27 -2.66
C LEU A 22 7.92 1.07 -3.61
N TYR A 23 7.21 1.18 -4.74
CA TYR A 23 6.94 0.06 -5.65
C TYR A 23 7.46 0.29 -7.06
N THR A 24 8.54 1.05 -7.20
CA THR A 24 9.33 1.09 -8.43
C THR A 24 10.01 -0.25 -8.69
N ASP A 25 10.29 -0.57 -9.96
CA ASP A 25 10.83 -1.88 -10.37
C ASP A 25 12.10 -2.29 -9.61
N ASP A 26 12.98 -1.34 -9.33
CA ASP A 26 14.21 -1.54 -8.55
C ASP A 26 13.91 -1.98 -7.10
N LYS A 27 12.95 -1.31 -6.44
CA LYS A 27 12.56 -1.59 -5.05
C LYS A 27 11.81 -2.92 -4.93
N VAL A 28 10.92 -3.20 -5.88
CA VAL A 28 10.21 -4.49 -5.95
C VAL A 28 11.21 -5.62 -6.15
N ASN A 29 12.16 -5.45 -7.08
CA ASN A 29 13.19 -6.45 -7.31
C ASN A 29 14.09 -6.64 -6.07
N GLU A 30 14.46 -5.57 -5.38
CA GLU A 30 15.24 -5.67 -4.14
C GLU A 30 14.52 -6.49 -3.06
N ARG A 31 13.21 -6.25 -2.85
CA ARG A 31 12.41 -7.04 -1.90
C ARG A 31 12.30 -8.50 -2.32
N LEU A 32 12.10 -8.76 -3.61
CA LEU A 32 12.07 -10.11 -4.15
C LEU A 32 13.39 -10.86 -3.89
N GLN A 33 14.53 -10.23 -4.16
CA GLN A 33 15.84 -10.84 -3.91
C GLN A 33 16.08 -11.10 -2.41
N LYS A 34 15.67 -10.17 -1.53
CA LYS A 34 15.73 -10.37 -0.07
C LYS A 34 14.89 -11.55 0.39
N TRP A 35 13.71 -11.75 -0.20
CA TRP A 35 12.86 -12.88 0.11
C TRP A 35 13.45 -14.20 -0.42
N LEU A 36 13.92 -14.24 -1.67
CA LEU A 36 14.55 -15.42 -2.28
C LEU A 36 15.81 -15.88 -1.52
N ALA A 37 16.55 -14.95 -0.90
CA ALA A 37 17.68 -15.29 -0.04
C ALA A 37 17.29 -16.09 1.21
N ARG A 38 16.03 -15.99 1.65
CA ARG A 38 15.48 -16.74 2.81
C ARG A 38 14.73 -18.00 2.39
N VAL A 39 14.16 -18.00 1.19
CA VAL A 39 13.40 -19.11 0.61
C VAL A 39 13.99 -19.44 -0.76
N PRO A 40 15.14 -20.15 -0.81
CA PRO A 40 15.75 -20.55 -2.07
C PRO A 40 14.87 -21.61 -2.75
N ASP A 41 14.61 -21.42 -4.05
CA ASP A 41 13.72 -22.28 -4.87
C ASP A 41 12.27 -22.37 -4.34
N PRO A 42 11.54 -21.23 -4.28
CA PRO A 42 10.20 -21.20 -3.72
C PRO A 42 9.20 -21.99 -4.55
N GLY A 43 8.35 -22.77 -3.87
CA GLY A 43 7.21 -23.42 -4.50
C GLY A 43 6.08 -22.44 -4.80
N VAL A 44 5.00 -22.97 -5.38
CA VAL A 44 3.78 -22.21 -5.68
C VAL A 44 3.17 -21.61 -4.41
N ALA A 45 3.14 -22.37 -3.31
CA ALA A 45 2.58 -21.92 -2.03
C ALA A 45 3.39 -20.78 -1.41
N ASP A 46 4.72 -20.85 -1.49
CA ASP A 46 5.62 -19.81 -0.99
C ASP A 46 5.45 -18.52 -1.78
N THR A 47 5.41 -18.64 -3.11
CA THR A 47 5.20 -17.51 -4.02
C THR A 47 3.84 -16.84 -3.78
N TYR A 48 2.77 -17.62 -3.62
CA TYR A 48 1.45 -17.09 -3.31
C TYR A 48 1.43 -16.35 -1.97
N SER A 49 2.08 -16.91 -0.95
CA SER A 49 2.18 -16.29 0.37
C SER A 49 2.96 -14.96 0.32
N TYR A 50 4.05 -14.90 -0.45
CA TYR A 50 4.81 -13.68 -0.67
C TYR A 50 3.97 -12.58 -1.34
N LEU A 51 3.25 -12.92 -2.42
CA LEU A 51 2.40 -11.94 -3.12
C LEU A 51 1.25 -11.45 -2.24
N LEU A 52 0.66 -12.31 -1.41
CA LEU A 52 -0.34 -11.90 -0.43
C LEU A 52 0.24 -10.93 0.61
N ALA A 53 1.47 -11.18 1.08
CA ALA A 53 2.16 -10.28 2.01
C ALA A 53 2.42 -8.90 1.36
N GLU A 54 2.98 -8.86 0.15
CA GLU A 54 3.21 -7.60 -0.58
C GLU A 54 1.91 -6.83 -0.83
N SER A 55 0.83 -7.52 -1.19
CA SER A 55 -0.50 -6.93 -1.41
C SER A 55 -1.08 -6.35 -0.12
N ARG A 56 -0.90 -7.06 1.00
CA ARG A 56 -1.33 -6.60 2.32
C ARG A 56 -0.58 -5.33 2.73
N GLU A 57 0.76 -5.35 2.63
CA GLU A 57 1.59 -4.19 2.98
C GLU A 57 1.24 -2.97 2.13
N PHE A 58 1.07 -3.15 0.82
CA PHE A 58 0.63 -2.08 -0.07
C PHE A 58 -0.72 -1.49 0.35
N SER A 59 -1.69 -2.37 0.63
CA SER A 59 -3.05 -1.98 0.96
C SER A 59 -3.13 -1.27 2.32
N GLU A 60 -2.41 -1.77 3.33
CA GLU A 60 -2.34 -1.15 4.66
C GLU A 60 -1.73 0.26 4.58
N GLU A 61 -0.62 0.43 3.84
CA GLU A 61 0.02 1.72 3.66
C GLU A 61 -0.86 2.71 2.89
N LEU A 62 -1.48 2.27 1.79
CA LEU A 62 -2.38 3.11 1.00
C LEU A 62 -3.58 3.60 1.85
N LEU A 63 -4.21 2.68 2.61
CA LEU A 63 -5.30 3.02 3.50
C LEU A 63 -4.85 3.99 4.59
N TYR A 64 -3.68 3.74 5.21
CA TYR A 64 -3.13 4.62 6.22
C TYR A 64 -2.92 6.04 5.68
N ARG A 65 -2.34 6.21 4.49
CA ARG A 65 -2.14 7.52 3.85
C ARG A 65 -3.45 8.24 3.57
N ILE A 66 -4.43 7.54 3.01
CA ILE A 66 -5.76 8.11 2.71
C ILE A 66 -6.46 8.55 4.00
N LEU A 67 -6.52 7.68 5.01
CA LEU A 67 -7.19 7.97 6.28
C LEU A 67 -6.50 9.10 7.04
N SER A 68 -5.17 9.14 7.04
CA SER A 68 -4.39 10.22 7.63
C SER A 68 -4.70 11.56 6.96
N LYS A 69 -4.73 11.60 5.62
CA LYS A 69 -5.07 12.82 4.88
C LYS A 69 -6.49 13.30 5.21
N LEU A 70 -7.46 12.38 5.28
CA LEU A 70 -8.83 12.71 5.66
C LEU A 70 -8.94 13.23 7.09
N ALA A 71 -8.14 12.70 8.02
CA ALA A 71 -8.07 13.20 9.39
C ALA A 71 -7.46 14.61 9.45
N GLU A 72 -6.36 14.86 8.73
CA GLU A 72 -5.74 16.18 8.62
C GLU A 72 -6.68 17.23 8.03
N ASP A 73 -7.52 16.83 7.07
CA ASP A 73 -8.54 17.70 6.46
C ASP A 73 -9.78 17.87 7.34
N GLY A 74 -9.82 17.25 8.52
CA GLY A 74 -10.95 17.31 9.47
C GLY A 74 -12.18 16.50 9.03
N ALA A 75 -12.04 15.65 8.01
CA ALA A 75 -13.12 14.82 7.47
C ALA A 75 -13.25 13.46 8.19
N LEU A 76 -12.28 13.06 8.99
CA LEU A 76 -12.27 11.83 9.78
C LEU A 76 -11.85 12.13 11.23
N LYS A 77 -12.59 11.61 12.21
CA LYS A 77 -12.18 11.64 13.62
C LYS A 77 -11.38 10.40 13.95
N LEU A 78 -10.27 10.56 14.66
CA LEU A 78 -9.44 9.44 15.07
C LEU A 78 -10.07 8.70 16.26
N PRO A 79 -9.78 7.39 16.43
CA PRO A 79 -10.31 6.62 17.56
C PRO A 79 -9.95 7.18 18.94
N THR A 80 -8.85 7.94 19.04
CA THR A 80 -8.40 8.62 20.27
C THR A 80 -9.18 9.90 20.59
N GLU A 81 -10.05 10.34 19.69
CA GLU A 81 -10.87 11.57 19.81
C GLU A 81 -12.36 11.25 20.05
N ALA A 82 -12.70 9.97 20.24
CA ALA A 82 -14.05 9.46 20.48
C ALA A 82 -14.33 9.21 21.96
#